data_AF-A0A9X4P212-F1
#
_entry.id   AF-A0A9X4P212-F1
#
_cell.length_a   1.000
_cell.length_b   1.000
_cell.length_c   1.000
_cell.angle_alpha   90.00
_cell.angle_beta   90.00
_cell.angle_gamma   90.00
#
_symmetry.space_group_name_H-M   'P 1'
#
loop_
_entity.id
_entity.type
_entity.pdbx_description
1 polymer ?
#
loop_
_entity_poly.entity_id
_entity_poly.type
_entity_poly.pdbx_seq_one_letter_code
_entity_poly.pdbx_strand_id
1 'polypeptide(L)' 'QNIGPHLSIDETSLSRGELYTIVTNKEAHGRKHSIVAIVLGTDSDVVLRALRQIKSELRNKVKEITLDLSESM' A
#
# COMPACT_ATOMS: atom_id res chain seq x y z
N GLN A 1 7.89 10.76 -7.98
CA GLN A 1 6.53 10.20 -8.22
C GLN A 1 6.37 8.96 -7.36
N ASN A 2 5.23 8.77 -6.69
CA ASN A 2 5.12 7.74 -5.65
C ASN A 2 4.83 6.33 -6.18
N ILE A 3 4.14 6.21 -7.32
CA ILE A 3 3.83 4.91 -7.91
C ILE A 3 4.91 4.45 -8.89
N GLY A 4 5.29 3.17 -8.79
CA GLY A 4 6.33 2.54 -9.60
C GLY A 4 5.92 1.12 -10.03
N PRO A 5 6.80 0.42 -10.78
CA PRO A 5 6.52 -0.93 -11.28
C PRO A 5 6.46 -2.00 -10.18
N HIS A 6 7.13 -1.81 -9.04
CA HIS A 6 7.16 -2.76 -7.93
C HIS A 6 6.63 -2.11 -6.66
N LEU A 7 5.51 -2.62 -6.13
CA LEU A 7 4.91 -2.15 -4.90
C LEU A 7 4.97 -3.20 -3.79
N SER A 8 4.88 -2.76 -2.53
CA SER A 8 4.54 -3.61 -1.39
C SER A 8 3.19 -3.20 -0.80
N ILE A 9 2.49 -4.16 -0.22
CA ILE A 9 1.36 -3.95 0.67
C ILE A 9 1.73 -4.59 2.01
N ASP A 10 1.65 -3.77 3.05
CA ASP A 10 2.01 -4.12 4.42
C ASP A 10 0.86 -3.76 5.36
N GLU A 11 0.73 -4.46 6.48
CA GLU A 11 -0.19 -4.13 7.56
C GLU A 11 0.56 -3.75 8.82
N THR A 12 0.11 -2.71 9.51
CA THR A 12 0.70 -2.30 10.79
C THR A 12 -0.36 -1.83 11.77
N SER A 13 -0.17 -2.16 13.04
CA SER A 13 -0.96 -1.60 14.14
C SER A 13 -0.28 -0.36 14.68
N LEU A 14 -0.98 0.76 14.72
CA LEU A 14 -0.59 1.91 15.52
C LEU A 14 -1.22 1.81 16.92
N SER A 15 -0.88 2.77 17.78
CA SER A 15 -1.36 2.81 19.17
C SER A 15 -2.89 2.71 19.24
N ARG A 16 -3.39 2.05 20.30
CA ARG A 16 -4.84 1.84 20.58
C ARG A 16 -5.56 0.85 19.65
N GLY A 17 -4.83 -0.03 18.97
CA GLY A 17 -5.42 -1.15 18.21
C GLY A 17 -5.94 -0.76 16.82
N GLU A 18 -5.59 0.43 16.34
CA GLU A 18 -5.89 0.83 14.97
C GLU A 18 -4.95 0.10 14.01
N LEU A 19 -5.53 -0.61 13.06
CA LEU A 19 -4.78 -1.25 11.98
C LEU A 19 -4.74 -0.35 10.76
N TYR A 20 -3.63 -0.38 10.04
CA TYR A 20 -3.42 0.37 8.82
C TYR A 20 -2.85 -0.54 7.75
N THR A 21 -3.35 -0.39 6.53
CA THR A 21 -2.72 -0.93 5.33
C THR A 21 -1.86 0.16 4.70
N ILE A 22 -0.58 -0.16 4.47
CA ILE A 22 0.39 0.74 3.85
C ILE A 22 0.77 0.17 2.49
N VAL A 23 0.75 1.02 1.46
CA VAL A 23 1.24 0.67 0.12
C VAL A 23 2.50 1.47 -0.15
N THR A 24 3.61 0.78 -0.45
CA THR A 24 4.88 1.43 -0.74
C THR A 24 5.43 1.08 -2.12
N ASN A 25 6.28 1.93 -2.65
CA ASN A 25 7.04 1.72 -3.87
C ASN A 25 8.45 1.25 -3.54
N LYS A 26 8.76 0.02 -3.92
CA LYS A 26 10.02 -0.65 -3.59
C LYS A 26 11.24 0.02 -4.24
N GLU A 27 11.06 0.58 -5.44
CA GLU A 27 12.13 1.29 -6.18
C GLU A 27 12.63 2.54 -5.45
N ALA A 28 11.82 3.11 -4.56
CA ALA A 28 12.20 4.28 -3.79
C ALA A 28 13.11 3.94 -2.59
N HIS A 29 13.28 2.66 -2.24
CA HIS A 29 14.17 2.18 -1.16
C HIS A 29 14.00 2.96 0.17
N GLY A 30 12.76 3.21 0.58
CA GLY A 30 12.43 3.95 1.81
C GLY A 30 12.73 5.45 1.79
N ARG A 31 13.08 6.03 0.63
CA ARG A 31 13.40 7.44 0.47
C ARG A 31 12.16 8.26 0.05
N LYS A 32 12.39 9.48 -0.43
CA LYS A 32 11.32 10.33 -0.95
C LYS A 32 10.55 9.60 -2.06
N HIS A 33 9.22 9.67 -1.99
CA HIS A 33 8.27 9.01 -2.89
C HIS A 33 8.07 7.50 -2.65
N SER A 34 8.45 6.95 -1.49
CA SER A 34 8.14 5.56 -1.15
C SER A 34 6.68 5.29 -0.81
N ILE A 35 5.95 6.24 -0.23
CA ILE A 35 4.59 5.98 0.26
C ILE A 35 3.58 6.27 -0.85
N VAL A 36 2.83 5.26 -1.28
CA VAL A 36 1.74 5.39 -2.26
C VAL A 36 0.42 5.71 -1.57
N ALA A 37 0.09 4.96 -0.52
CA ALA A 37 -1.13 5.13 0.24
C ALA A 37 -0.94 4.65 1.69
N ILE A 38 -1.69 5.25 2.61
CA ILE A 38 -1.89 4.78 3.98
C ILE A 38 -3.40 4.76 4.19
N VAL A 39 -3.95 3.61 4.55
CA VAL A 39 -5.39 3.37 4.70
C VAL A 39 -5.66 2.89 6.11
N LEU A 40 -6.65 3.48 6.78
CA LEU A 40 -7.12 2.99 8.07
C LEU A 40 -7.98 1.74 7.87
N GLY A 41 -7.62 0.65 8.55
CA GLY A 41 -8.20 -0.67 8.45
C GLY A 41 -7.49 -1.58 7.45
N THR A 42 -7.76 -2.88 7.58
CA THR A 42 -7.25 -3.96 6.72
C THR A 42 -8.35 -4.56 5.82
N ASP A 43 -9.57 -4.05 5.94
CA ASP A 43 -10.70 -4.47 5.11
C ASP A 43 -10.41 -4.21 3.63
N SER A 44 -10.50 -5.27 2.82
CA SER A 44 -10.09 -5.23 1.42
C SER A 44 -10.96 -4.28 0.57
N ASP A 45 -12.25 -4.12 0.89
CA ASP A 45 -13.12 -3.18 0.20
C ASP A 45 -12.79 -1.73 0.53
N VAL A 46 -12.39 -1.45 1.78
CA VAL A 46 -11.89 -0.13 2.19
C VAL A 46 -10.58 0.19 1.45
N VAL A 47 -9.62 -0.73 1.45
CA VAL A 47 -8.33 -0.57 0.77
C VAL A 47 -8.52 -0.39 -0.74
N LEU A 48 -9.38 -1.20 -1.36
CA LEU A 48 -9.68 -1.09 -2.79
C LEU A 48 -10.28 0.27 -3.16
N ARG A 49 -11.21 0.79 -2.34
CA ARG A 49 -11.80 2.12 -2.55
C ARG A 49 -10.77 3.22 -2.45
N ALA A 50 -9.85 3.14 -1.48
CA ALA A 50 -8.75 4.10 -1.35
C ALA A 50 -7.82 4.06 -2.57
N LEU A 51 -7.38 2.87 -3.00
CA LEU A 51 -6.47 2.71 -4.14
C LEU A 51 -7.12 3.10 -5.48
N ARG A 52 -8.45 2.97 -5.63
CA ARG A 52 -9.18 3.41 -6.83
C ARG A 52 -9.18 4.93 -7.03
N GLN A 53 -8.87 5.72 -6.00
CA GLN A 53 -8.67 7.17 -6.15
C GLN A 53 -7.42 7.49 -6.98
N ILE A 54 -6.46 6.56 -7.06
CA ILE A 54 -5.31 6.68 -7.96
C ILE A 54 -5.77 6.43 -9.39
N LYS A 55 -5.43 7.35 -10.30
CA LYS A 55 -5.73 7.23 -11.74
C LYS A 55 -5.34 5.86 -12.28
N SER A 56 -6.23 5.26 -13.08
CA SER A 56 -6.02 3.93 -13.68
C SER A 56 -4.71 3.85 -14.47
N GLU A 57 -4.38 4.89 -15.23
CA GLU A 57 -3.14 5.01 -16.01
C GLU A 57 -1.87 4.83 -15.17
N LEU A 58 -1.91 5.25 -13.90
CA LEU A 58 -0.79 5.10 -12.97
C LEU A 58 -0.76 3.69 -12.40
N ARG A 59 -1.93 3.13 -12.02
CA ARG A 59 -2.05 1.76 -11.50
C ARG A 59 -1.64 0.72 -12.54
N ASN A 60 -1.93 0.96 -13.81
CA ASN A 60 -1.57 0.06 -14.92
C ASN A 60 -0.05 -0.02 -15.18
N LYS A 61 0.77 0.82 -14.52
CA LYS A 61 2.25 0.75 -14.61
C LYS A 61 2.84 -0.27 -13.63
N VAL A 62 2.07 -0.69 -12.64
CA VAL A 62 2.50 -1.68 -11.64
C VAL A 62 2.60 -3.03 -12.31
N LYS A 63 3.74 -3.69 -12.14
CA LYS A 63 4.05 -5.03 -12.67
C LYS A 63 3.93 -6.11 -11.61
N GLU A 64 4.30 -5.76 -10.38
CA GLU A 64 4.35 -6.69 -9.27
C GLU A 64 3.94 -5.99 -7.98
N ILE A 65 3.20 -6.73 -7.14
CA ILE A 65 2.86 -6.33 -5.78
C ILE A 65 3.26 -7.49 -4.88
N THR A 66 4.12 -7.22 -3.91
CA THR A 66 4.39 -8.16 -2.82
C THR A 66 3.49 -7.82 -1.66
N LEU A 67 2.92 -8.84 -1.03
CA LEU A 67 2.05 -8.70 0.12
C LEU A 67 2.74 -9.40 1.29
N ASP A 68 3.16 -8.60 2.28
CA ASP A 68 3.83 -9.08 3.49
C ASP A 68 2.82 -9.02 4.65
N LEU A 69 1.99 -10.06 4.74
CA LEU A 69 1.05 -10.27 5.84
C LEU A 69 1.51 -11.49 6.64
N SER A 70 1.57 -11.37 7.97
CA SER A 70 1.71 -12.56 8.82
C SER A 70 0.37 -13.30 8.86
N GLU A 71 0.38 -14.63 8.69
CA GLU A 71 -0.82 -15.48 8.79
C GLU A 71 -1.49 -15.47 10.18
N SER A 72 -0.88 -14.84 11.19
CA SER A 72 -1.30 -14.90 12.59
C SER A 72 -2.02 -13.65 13.12
N MET A 73 -2.60 -12.82 12.25
CA MET A 73 -3.44 -11.69 12.67
C MET A 73 -4.84 -12.15 13.04
#